data_AF-A0A3D3I9G5-F1
#
_entry.id   AF-A0A3D3I9G5-F1
#
_cell.length_a   1.000
_cell.length_b   1.000
_cell.length_c   1.000
_cell.angle_alpha   90.00
_cell.angle_beta   90.00
_cell.angle_gamma   90.00
#
_symmetry.space_group_name_H-M   'P 1'
#
loop_
_entity.id
_entity.type
_entity.pdbx_description
1 polymer ?
#
loop_
_entity_poly.entity_id
_entity_poly.type
_entity_poly.pdbx_seq_one_letter_code
_entity_poly.pdbx_strand_id
1 'polypeptide(L)'
;MKKLKTINVWGVWLVIALLNLGCGEEGGLKGTLKISITDAPVDADQVKSVNLVITNIEGYQNGNWKAFRNFEQPVGVNLLAYTGGKSILLIDQYTSPGEFSSMKLSLNMANRNSSLIISPQSNIVFKNGSSAPLYMPEGQAPEVVLEKGMGIYSRGITDITLDFDLRKSIRINEKGEYILDPYVRFVETKKSGHIKAALVNSAVPNRVVVYAYKRGTFSGNEATQTGDRVAFFNSTTSTYISAKQFSLGFLEEGVYDLIFVKHLETGVTMEVLGRYNEVKVSADEIISIDVDLSQLSPS
;
A
#
# COMPACT_ATOMS: atom_id res chain seq x y z
N MET A 1 77.73 -52.58 43.18
CA MET A 1 77.91 -52.68 41.72
C MET A 1 76.76 -51.93 41.06
N LYS A 2 77.04 -50.75 40.51
CA LYS A 2 76.95 -50.45 39.06
C LYS A 2 75.53 -50.62 38.49
N LYS A 3 74.84 -49.50 38.25
CA LYS A 3 74.48 -48.94 36.91
C LYS A 3 72.97 -49.17 36.67
N LEU A 4 72.16 -48.34 36.03
CA LEU A 4 72.34 -47.16 35.18
C LEU A 4 71.01 -46.36 35.14
N LYS A 5 71.08 -45.04 34.94
CA LYS A 5 69.96 -44.19 34.48
C LYS A 5 69.72 -44.39 32.97
N THR A 6 68.46 -44.29 32.53
CA THR A 6 67.99 -43.84 31.20
C THR A 6 66.51 -43.44 31.35
N ILE A 7 66.14 -42.17 31.56
CA ILE A 7 65.71 -41.19 30.53
C ILE A 7 65.02 -41.83 29.32
N ASN A 8 63.72 -41.56 29.14
CA ASN A 8 63.14 -41.34 27.80
C ASN A 8 61.80 -40.57 27.83
N VAL A 9 61.86 -39.37 27.23
CA VAL A 9 60.92 -38.80 26.25
C VAL A 9 59.44 -38.57 26.67
N TRP A 10 59.19 -37.33 27.09
CA TRP A 10 58.21 -36.40 26.50
C TRP A 10 57.11 -37.03 25.62
N GLY A 11 55.98 -37.33 26.25
CA GLY A 11 54.68 -37.47 25.57
C GLY A 11 53.77 -36.31 25.99
N VAL A 12 54.01 -35.13 25.42
CA VAL A 12 53.05 -34.01 25.50
C VAL A 12 51.82 -34.43 24.70
N TRP A 13 50.78 -34.92 25.39
CA TRP A 13 49.45 -35.05 24.81
C TRP A 13 48.87 -33.64 24.64
N LEU A 14 49.19 -33.02 23.51
CA LEU A 14 48.48 -31.87 22.98
C LEU A 14 47.09 -32.36 22.59
N VAL A 15 46.15 -32.33 23.54
CA VAL A 15 44.72 -32.40 23.22
C VAL A 15 44.43 -31.11 22.46
N ILE A 16 44.47 -31.20 21.14
CA ILE A 16 43.90 -30.19 20.25
C ILE A 16 42.41 -30.15 20.58
N ALA A 17 42.05 -29.23 21.47
CA ALA A 17 40.71 -28.71 21.51
C ALA A 17 40.46 -28.11 20.12
N LEU A 18 39.78 -28.86 19.28
CA LEU A 18 39.07 -28.33 18.12
C LEU A 18 38.07 -27.31 18.68
N LEU A 19 38.56 -26.09 18.86
CA LEU A 19 37.76 -24.89 18.81
C LEU A 19 37.09 -24.93 17.44
N ASN A 20 35.92 -25.56 17.38
CA ASN A 20 34.93 -25.27 16.39
C ASN A 20 34.55 -23.80 16.62
N LEU A 21 35.37 -22.90 16.09
CA LEU A 21 34.88 -21.66 15.53
C LEU A 21 33.94 -22.08 14.41
N GLY A 22 32.71 -22.43 14.79
CA GLY A 22 31.55 -22.39 13.93
C GLY A 22 31.37 -20.95 13.48
N CYS A 23 32.21 -20.52 12.55
CA CYS A 23 31.98 -19.36 11.73
C CYS A 23 30.85 -19.77 10.78
N GLY A 24 29.65 -19.28 11.07
CA GLY A 24 28.51 -19.68 10.29
C GLY A 24 27.20 -19.02 10.65
N GLU A 25 27.19 -17.83 11.27
CA GLU A 25 26.03 -16.95 11.18
C GLU A 25 26.37 -15.49 11.52
N GLU A 26 25.79 -14.59 10.72
CA GLU A 26 25.66 -13.15 10.89
C GLU A 26 26.85 -12.23 10.53
N GLY A 27 26.67 -11.47 9.44
CA GLY A 27 27.60 -10.39 9.10
C GLY A 27 27.47 -9.82 7.69
N GLY A 28 26.54 -10.32 6.87
CA GLY A 28 26.19 -9.65 5.63
C GLY A 28 25.70 -8.23 5.93
N LEU A 29 26.30 -7.24 5.28
CA LEU A 29 25.88 -5.84 5.38
C LEU A 29 24.38 -5.73 5.03
N LYS A 30 23.54 -5.39 6.01
CA LYS A 30 22.07 -5.29 5.85
C LYS A 30 21.68 -4.15 4.89
N GLY A 31 20.49 -4.27 4.31
CA GLY A 31 19.80 -3.17 3.63
C GLY A 31 18.73 -2.56 4.54
N THR A 32 18.19 -1.41 4.16
CA THR A 32 17.05 -0.77 4.83
C THR A 32 15.79 -0.99 4.01
N LEU A 33 14.74 -1.52 4.65
CA LEU A 33 13.41 -1.67 4.07
C LEU A 33 12.46 -0.68 4.74
N LYS A 34 11.83 0.16 3.92
CA LYS A 34 10.73 1.04 4.33
C LYS A 34 9.46 0.62 3.60
N ILE A 35 8.39 0.46 4.36
CA ILE A 35 7.06 0.21 3.79
C ILE A 35 6.10 1.24 4.38
N SER A 36 5.48 2.00 3.50
CA SER A 36 4.42 2.94 3.83
C SER A 36 3.09 2.49 3.22
N ILE A 37 1.99 3.00 3.75
CA ILE A 37 0.64 2.76 3.24
C ILE A 37 -0.08 4.09 3.04
N THR A 38 -0.92 4.16 2.00
CA THR A 38 -1.72 5.31 1.61
C THR A 38 -3.04 4.80 0.99
N ASP A 39 -3.95 5.72 0.73
CA ASP A 39 -5.22 5.46 0.06
C ASP A 39 -5.46 6.41 -1.13
N ALA A 40 -6.07 5.87 -2.18
CA ALA A 40 -6.79 6.60 -3.19
C ALA A 40 -8.19 6.94 -2.64
N PRO A 41 -8.47 8.20 -2.30
CA PRO A 41 -9.66 8.62 -1.55
C PRO A 41 -10.98 8.13 -2.16
N VAL A 42 -11.89 7.69 -1.29
CA VAL A 42 -13.25 7.21 -1.59
C VAL A 42 -14.31 8.30 -1.40
N ASP A 43 -15.39 8.28 -2.20
CA ASP A 43 -16.54 9.19 -1.98
C ASP A 43 -17.43 8.49 -0.97
N ALA A 44 -17.13 8.73 0.29
CA ALA A 44 -17.84 8.10 1.38
C ALA A 44 -18.33 9.17 2.35
N ASP A 45 -19.28 9.98 1.88
CA ASP A 45 -19.91 11.06 2.65
C ASP A 45 -20.40 10.63 4.04
N GLN A 46 -20.74 9.35 4.24
CA GLN A 46 -21.21 8.81 5.51
C GLN A 46 -20.12 8.14 6.35
N VAL A 47 -18.94 7.88 5.78
CA VAL A 47 -17.82 7.21 6.45
C VAL A 47 -16.89 8.24 7.09
N LYS A 48 -16.48 7.96 8.33
CA LYS A 48 -15.53 8.76 9.10
C LYS A 48 -14.11 8.21 9.02
N SER A 49 -13.96 6.89 9.12
CA SER A 49 -12.66 6.22 9.02
C SER A 49 -12.83 4.79 8.51
N VAL A 50 -11.83 4.32 7.78
CA VAL A 50 -11.65 2.90 7.46
C VAL A 50 -10.35 2.47 8.11
N ASN A 51 -10.45 1.64 9.15
CA ASN A 51 -9.32 1.21 9.94
C ASN A 51 -8.90 -0.20 9.50
N LEU A 52 -7.71 -0.34 8.93
CA LEU A 52 -7.07 -1.64 8.71
C LEU A 52 -6.13 -1.96 9.85
N VAL A 53 -6.29 -3.13 10.45
CA VAL A 53 -5.43 -3.61 11.52
C VAL A 53 -4.45 -4.63 10.97
N ILE A 54 -3.17 -4.27 10.92
CA ILE A 54 -2.08 -5.08 10.35
C ILE A 54 -1.35 -5.78 11.49
N THR A 55 -1.11 -7.09 11.32
CA THR A 55 -0.45 -7.94 12.33
C THR A 55 0.90 -8.45 11.87
N ASN A 56 1.10 -8.65 10.56
CA ASN A 56 2.35 -9.16 10.02
C ASN A 56 2.63 -8.59 8.63
N ILE A 57 3.92 -8.43 8.30
CA ILE A 57 4.41 -8.12 6.97
C ILE A 57 5.49 -9.13 6.61
N GLU A 58 5.34 -9.79 5.46
CA GLU A 58 6.23 -10.84 4.99
C GLU A 58 6.67 -10.61 3.55
N GLY A 59 7.84 -11.12 3.18
CA GLY A 59 8.31 -11.24 1.81
C GLY A 59 8.53 -12.69 1.41
N TYR A 60 8.18 -13.05 0.19
CA TYR A 60 8.39 -14.41 -0.32
C TYR A 60 9.77 -14.53 -0.99
N GLN A 61 10.60 -15.43 -0.47
CA GLN A 61 11.96 -15.66 -0.95
C GLN A 61 12.33 -17.14 -0.81
N ASN A 62 12.94 -17.71 -1.86
CA ASN A 62 13.43 -19.09 -1.87
C ASN A 62 12.37 -20.12 -1.43
N GLY A 63 11.15 -19.99 -1.95
CA GLY A 63 10.07 -20.93 -1.70
C GLY A 63 9.36 -20.77 -0.35
N ASN A 64 9.68 -19.74 0.45
CA ASN A 64 9.11 -19.56 1.78
C ASN A 64 8.78 -18.08 2.07
N TRP A 65 7.76 -17.86 2.92
CA TRP A 65 7.48 -16.54 3.49
C TRP A 65 8.49 -16.24 4.61
N LYS A 66 9.06 -15.05 4.58
CA LYS A 66 9.96 -14.52 5.61
C LYS A 66 9.35 -13.28 6.22
N ALA A 67 9.20 -13.29 7.54
CA ALA A 67 8.71 -12.12 8.26
C ALA A 67 9.71 -10.96 8.11
N PHE A 68 9.21 -9.84 7.59
CA PHE A 68 9.83 -8.55 7.80
C PHE A 68 9.47 -8.06 9.19
N ARG A 69 8.18 -8.03 9.53
CA ARG A 69 7.73 -7.53 10.83
C ARG A 69 6.51 -8.29 11.32
N ASN A 70 6.64 -8.90 12.49
CA ASN A 70 5.51 -9.32 13.31
C ASN A 70 5.24 -8.22 14.35
N PHE A 71 4.00 -7.72 14.42
CA PHE A 71 3.63 -6.65 15.34
C PHE A 71 3.12 -7.26 16.66
N GLU A 72 3.87 -7.05 17.75
CA GLU A 72 3.47 -7.50 19.10
C GLU A 72 2.13 -6.93 19.54
N GLN A 73 1.84 -5.69 19.12
CA GLN A 73 0.53 -5.06 19.22
C GLN A 73 0.07 -4.73 17.79
N PRO A 74 -1.12 -5.19 17.35
CA PRO A 74 -1.60 -4.92 16.01
C PRO A 74 -1.64 -3.42 15.69
N VAL A 75 -1.22 -3.04 14.49
CA VAL A 75 -1.16 -1.65 14.06
C VAL A 75 -2.43 -1.29 13.30
N GLY A 76 -3.28 -0.46 13.90
CA GLY A 76 -4.47 0.09 13.25
C GLY A 76 -4.15 1.35 12.45
N VAL A 77 -4.51 1.37 11.16
CA VAL A 77 -4.32 2.52 10.28
C VAL A 77 -5.66 2.99 9.74
N ASN A 78 -6.04 4.24 10.04
CA ASN A 78 -7.13 4.91 9.34
C ASN A 78 -6.65 5.35 7.96
N LEU A 79 -7.00 4.58 6.93
CA LEU A 79 -6.58 4.84 5.55
C LEU A 79 -7.10 6.18 4.99
N LEU A 80 -8.30 6.61 5.39
CA LEU A 80 -8.87 7.89 4.93
C LEU A 80 -8.08 9.12 5.38
N ALA A 81 -7.19 8.98 6.36
CA ALA A 81 -6.29 10.06 6.79
C ALA A 81 -5.10 10.27 5.84
N TYR A 82 -4.80 9.29 4.98
CA TYR A 82 -3.61 9.25 4.14
C TYR A 82 -4.01 9.20 2.67
N THR A 83 -4.37 10.36 2.14
CA THR A 83 -4.84 10.53 0.76
C THR A 83 -4.12 11.68 0.08
N GLY A 84 -4.22 11.77 -1.24
CA GLY A 84 -3.65 12.86 -2.03
C GLY A 84 -2.12 12.95 -1.95
N GLY A 85 -1.45 11.78 -1.87
CA GLY A 85 0.01 11.69 -1.80
C GLY A 85 0.59 11.71 -0.38
N LYS A 86 -0.25 11.73 0.66
CA LYS A 86 0.21 11.48 2.04
C LYS A 86 0.22 9.98 2.30
N SER A 87 1.26 9.48 2.96
CA SER A 87 1.34 8.09 3.42
C SER A 87 1.73 8.03 4.89
N ILE A 88 1.55 6.86 5.51
CA ILE A 88 2.08 6.54 6.84
C ILE A 88 3.06 5.39 6.75
N LEU A 89 4.20 5.55 7.42
CA LEU A 89 5.23 4.54 7.55
C LEU A 89 4.76 3.42 8.48
N LEU A 90 4.74 2.18 7.97
CA LEU A 90 4.42 0.98 8.74
C LEU A 90 5.69 0.38 9.38
N ILE A 91 6.76 0.28 8.59
CA ILE A 91 8.05 -0.23 9.05
C ILE A 91 9.20 0.57 8.43
N ASP A 92 10.28 0.71 9.19
CA ASP A 92 11.60 1.15 8.76
C ASP A 92 12.63 0.33 9.54
N GLN A 93 13.26 -0.62 8.85
CA GLN A 93 14.10 -1.61 9.53
C GLN A 93 15.22 -2.14 8.66
N TYR A 94 16.26 -2.66 9.34
CA TYR A 94 17.35 -3.36 8.68
C TYR A 94 16.99 -4.82 8.41
N THR A 95 17.06 -5.21 7.13
CA THR A 95 16.71 -6.56 6.66
C THR A 95 17.88 -7.16 5.87
N SER A 96 17.99 -8.48 5.89
CA SER A 96 18.95 -9.23 5.08
C SER A 96 18.73 -8.95 3.59
N PRO A 97 19.79 -8.63 2.82
CA PRO A 97 19.66 -8.42 1.39
C PRO A 97 19.12 -9.65 0.65
N GLY A 98 18.49 -9.41 -0.49
CA GLY A 98 18.02 -10.45 -1.41
C GLY A 98 16.81 -10.01 -2.22
N GLU A 99 16.45 -10.84 -3.18
CA GLU A 99 15.28 -10.65 -4.03
C GLU A 99 14.08 -11.39 -3.43
N PHE A 100 12.91 -10.75 -3.49
CA PHE A 100 11.63 -11.26 -3.03
C PHE A 100 10.65 -11.16 -4.19
N SER A 101 9.88 -12.22 -4.49
CA SER A 101 8.95 -12.20 -5.62
C SER A 101 7.59 -11.58 -5.28
N SER A 102 7.26 -11.57 -3.99
CA SER A 102 5.95 -11.13 -3.49
C SER A 102 6.07 -10.56 -2.07
N MET A 103 5.09 -9.76 -1.68
CA MET A 103 4.88 -9.26 -0.32
C MET A 103 3.51 -9.71 0.20
N LYS A 104 3.38 -9.85 1.52
CA LYS A 104 2.09 -10.16 2.16
C LYS A 104 1.88 -9.32 3.40
N LEU A 105 0.67 -8.78 3.54
CA LEU A 105 0.17 -8.18 4.79
C LEU A 105 -0.84 -9.13 5.41
N SER A 106 -0.66 -9.50 6.68
CA SER A 106 -1.71 -10.18 7.45
C SER A 106 -2.54 -9.15 8.19
N LEU A 107 -3.86 -9.31 8.13
CA LEU A 107 -4.83 -8.40 8.72
C LEU A 107 -5.58 -9.08 9.86
N ASN A 108 -5.99 -8.29 10.86
CA ASN A 108 -6.96 -8.74 11.86
C ASN A 108 -8.37 -8.36 11.40
N MET A 109 -9.12 -9.34 10.90
CA MET A 109 -10.43 -9.17 10.25
C MET A 109 -11.54 -9.89 11.03
N ALA A 110 -12.81 -9.59 10.72
CA ALA A 110 -13.92 -10.39 11.23
C ALA A 110 -14.00 -11.76 10.59
N ASN A 111 -14.35 -12.74 11.40
CA ASN A 111 -14.42 -14.15 11.01
C ASN A 111 -15.85 -14.67 11.20
N ARG A 112 -16.51 -15.08 10.11
CA ARG A 112 -17.88 -15.60 10.12
C ARG A 112 -18.03 -16.91 10.90
N ASN A 113 -16.95 -17.67 11.01
CA ASN A 113 -16.94 -19.01 11.60
C ASN A 113 -16.43 -19.01 13.04
N SER A 114 -16.20 -17.83 13.64
CA SER A 114 -15.68 -17.72 15.00
C SER A 114 -16.36 -16.59 15.74
N SER A 115 -16.86 -16.88 16.94
CA SER A 115 -17.37 -15.86 17.86
C SER A 115 -16.25 -15.12 18.60
N LEU A 116 -14.99 -15.54 18.45
CA LEU A 116 -13.85 -14.86 19.06
C LEU A 116 -13.54 -13.57 18.30
N ILE A 117 -13.64 -12.45 19.00
CA ILE A 117 -13.24 -11.14 18.48
C ILE A 117 -11.86 -10.81 19.05
N ILE A 118 -10.86 -10.73 18.18
CA ILE A 118 -9.52 -10.26 18.54
C ILE A 118 -9.48 -8.75 18.30
N SER A 119 -9.33 -7.97 19.36
CA SER A 119 -9.29 -6.51 19.28
C SER A 119 -7.85 -5.97 19.33
N PRO A 120 -7.51 -4.89 18.59
CA PRO A 120 -8.40 -4.17 17.67
C PRO A 120 -8.64 -4.94 16.37
N GLN A 121 -9.83 -4.82 15.78
CA GLN A 121 -10.22 -5.46 14.51
C GLN A 121 -10.43 -4.41 13.42
N SER A 122 -10.16 -4.77 12.17
CA SER A 122 -10.39 -3.91 11.01
C SER A 122 -11.89 -3.59 10.84
N ASN A 123 -12.21 -2.31 10.64
CA ASN A 123 -13.59 -1.84 10.65
C ASN A 123 -13.79 -0.56 9.84
N ILE A 124 -15.06 -0.26 9.58
CA ILE A 124 -15.53 1.04 9.09
C ILE A 124 -16.22 1.74 10.25
N VAL A 125 -15.91 3.02 10.46
CA VAL A 125 -16.63 3.89 11.42
C VAL A 125 -17.37 4.95 10.63
N PHE A 126 -18.66 5.12 10.92
CA PHE A 126 -19.53 6.08 10.26
C PHE A 126 -19.56 7.41 11.00
N LYS A 127 -19.97 8.48 10.31
CA LYS A 127 -20.07 9.83 10.89
C LYS A 127 -21.12 9.94 12.00
N ASN A 128 -22.13 9.06 12.00
CA ASN A 128 -23.12 8.96 13.09
C ASN A 128 -22.58 8.24 14.35
N GLY A 129 -21.33 7.78 14.33
CA GLY A 129 -20.65 7.11 15.45
C GLY A 129 -20.79 5.60 15.48
N SER A 130 -21.63 4.97 14.63
CA SER A 130 -21.68 3.52 14.54
C SER A 130 -20.45 2.95 13.83
N SER A 131 -20.21 1.65 14.00
CA SER A 131 -19.13 0.93 13.31
C SER A 131 -19.61 -0.41 12.75
N ALA A 132 -19.03 -0.83 11.64
CA ALA A 132 -19.23 -2.14 11.05
C ALA A 132 -17.89 -2.87 10.89
N PRO A 133 -17.81 -4.18 11.20
CA PRO A 133 -16.60 -4.96 10.96
C PRO A 133 -16.36 -5.13 9.45
N LEU A 134 -15.07 -5.26 9.08
CA LEU A 134 -14.67 -5.68 7.74
C LEU A 134 -14.44 -7.20 7.71
N TYR A 135 -14.90 -7.82 6.62
CA TYR A 135 -14.69 -9.24 6.35
C TYR A 135 -13.87 -9.44 5.07
N MET A 136 -13.11 -10.53 4.99
CA MET A 136 -12.63 -11.01 3.70
C MET A 136 -13.77 -11.66 2.90
N PRO A 137 -13.62 -11.79 1.56
CA PRO A 137 -14.45 -12.68 0.75
C PRO A 137 -14.50 -14.09 1.34
N GLU A 138 -15.62 -14.78 1.15
CA GLU A 138 -15.77 -16.15 1.67
C GLU A 138 -14.67 -17.07 1.11
N GLY A 139 -14.07 -17.88 2.00
CA GLY A 139 -12.97 -18.79 1.65
C GLY A 139 -11.59 -18.15 1.51
N GLN A 140 -11.47 -16.82 1.64
CA GLN A 140 -10.16 -16.14 1.59
C GLN A 140 -9.56 -15.96 2.99
N ALA A 141 -8.24 -16.13 3.07
CA ALA A 141 -7.46 -15.82 4.26
C ALA A 141 -7.44 -14.29 4.50
N PRO A 142 -7.28 -13.80 5.74
CA PRO A 142 -7.16 -12.39 6.08
C PRO A 142 -5.76 -11.85 5.72
N GLU A 143 -5.40 -11.98 4.45
CA GLU A 143 -4.09 -11.66 3.91
C GLU A 143 -4.23 -10.84 2.62
N VAL A 144 -3.38 -9.83 2.45
CA VAL A 144 -3.23 -9.08 1.20
C VAL A 144 -1.90 -9.49 0.58
N VAL A 145 -1.96 -10.24 -0.52
CA VAL A 145 -0.76 -10.71 -1.24
C VAL A 145 -0.52 -9.83 -2.46
N LEU A 146 0.69 -9.31 -2.58
CA LEU A 146 1.15 -8.46 -3.68
C LEU A 146 2.23 -9.21 -4.46
N GLU A 147 1.88 -9.72 -5.64
CA GLU A 147 2.77 -10.49 -6.51
C GLU A 147 3.65 -9.56 -7.35
N LYS A 148 4.47 -8.76 -6.68
CA LYS A 148 5.42 -7.84 -7.29
C LYS A 148 6.80 -8.07 -6.68
N GLY A 149 7.78 -8.27 -7.57
CA GLY A 149 9.17 -8.46 -7.18
C GLY A 149 9.79 -7.20 -6.57
N MET A 150 10.63 -7.39 -5.55
CA MET A 150 11.41 -6.33 -4.93
C MET A 150 12.78 -6.85 -4.47
N GLY A 151 13.81 -6.01 -4.63
CA GLY A 151 15.16 -6.28 -4.14
C GLY A 151 15.46 -5.47 -2.88
N ILE A 152 16.09 -6.10 -1.90
CA ILE A 152 16.72 -5.44 -0.76
C ILE A 152 18.23 -5.52 -0.97
N TYR A 153 18.88 -4.36 -1.09
CA TYR A 153 20.31 -4.28 -1.40
C TYR A 153 21.12 -3.93 -0.16
N SER A 154 22.31 -4.50 -0.07
CA SER A 154 23.26 -4.20 0.99
C SER A 154 23.60 -2.70 1.05
N ARG A 155 23.47 -2.07 2.23
CA ARG A 155 23.62 -0.62 2.44
C ARG A 155 22.69 0.26 1.58
N GLY A 156 21.74 -0.34 0.85
CA GLY A 156 20.74 0.36 0.06
C GLY A 156 19.46 0.60 0.84
N ILE A 157 18.60 1.46 0.30
CA ILE A 157 17.25 1.70 0.80
C ILE A 157 16.27 1.21 -0.24
N THR A 158 15.41 0.28 0.16
CA THR A 158 14.23 -0.14 -0.59
C THR A 158 13.02 0.51 0.06
N ASP A 159 12.39 1.44 -0.67
CA ASP A 159 11.27 2.26 -0.18
C ASP A 159 10.03 1.98 -1.02
N ILE A 160 9.04 1.35 -0.38
CA ILE A 160 7.80 0.91 -1.01
C ILE A 160 6.62 1.64 -0.36
N THR A 161 5.72 2.14 -1.18
CA THR A 161 4.40 2.62 -0.76
C THR A 161 3.32 1.68 -1.30
N LEU A 162 2.47 1.19 -0.41
CA LEU A 162 1.27 0.42 -0.73
C LEU A 162 0.10 1.39 -0.86
N ASP A 163 -0.33 1.64 -2.10
CA ASP A 163 -1.47 2.52 -2.38
C ASP A 163 -2.74 1.69 -2.49
N PHE A 164 -3.50 1.64 -1.40
CA PHE A 164 -4.83 1.04 -1.39
C PHE A 164 -5.79 1.91 -2.17
N ASP A 165 -6.73 1.33 -2.91
CA ASP A 165 -7.88 2.06 -3.45
C ASP A 165 -9.12 1.55 -2.72
N LEU A 166 -9.50 2.22 -1.62
CA LEU A 166 -10.65 1.81 -0.82
C LEU A 166 -11.95 1.79 -1.61
N ARG A 167 -12.10 2.69 -2.58
CA ARG A 167 -13.27 2.74 -3.48
C ARG A 167 -13.39 1.46 -4.30
N LYS A 168 -12.27 0.87 -4.75
CA LYS A 168 -12.26 -0.43 -5.43
C LYS A 168 -12.26 -1.61 -4.46
N SER A 169 -11.76 -1.42 -3.24
CA SER A 169 -11.49 -2.50 -2.30
C SER A 169 -12.69 -2.87 -1.42
N ILE A 170 -13.64 -1.97 -1.21
CA ILE A 170 -14.78 -2.23 -0.31
C ILE A 170 -16.06 -2.39 -1.13
N ARG A 171 -16.74 -3.51 -0.92
CA ARG A 171 -18.10 -3.75 -1.43
C ARG A 171 -19.04 -4.23 -0.32
N ILE A 172 -20.33 -4.06 -0.52
CA ILE A 172 -21.36 -4.60 0.36
C ILE A 172 -21.93 -5.85 -0.31
N ASN A 173 -21.95 -6.98 0.40
CA ASN A 173 -22.57 -8.21 -0.13
C ASN A 173 -24.09 -8.21 0.08
N GLU A 174 -24.78 -9.24 -0.43
CA GLU A 174 -26.24 -9.40 -0.31
C GLU A 174 -26.75 -9.44 1.13
N LYS A 175 -25.88 -9.79 2.09
CA LYS A 175 -26.19 -9.85 3.53
C LYS A 175 -25.98 -8.49 4.24
N GLY A 176 -25.55 -7.46 3.52
CA GLY A 176 -25.23 -6.15 4.09
C GLY A 176 -23.87 -6.09 4.79
N GLU A 177 -23.00 -7.09 4.60
CA GLU A 177 -21.66 -7.11 5.19
C GLU A 177 -20.68 -6.31 4.32
N TYR A 178 -19.76 -5.59 4.97
CA TYR A 178 -18.67 -4.88 4.29
C TYR A 178 -17.51 -5.83 4.03
N ILE A 179 -17.25 -6.08 2.75
CA ILE A 179 -16.22 -6.99 2.26
C ILE A 179 -15.03 -6.18 1.78
N LEU A 180 -13.84 -6.51 2.30
CA LEU A 180 -12.57 -6.02 1.79
C LEU A 180 -12.03 -7.01 0.75
N ASP A 181 -12.15 -6.66 -0.53
CA ASP A 181 -11.54 -7.34 -1.67
C ASP A 181 -10.37 -6.45 -2.18
N PRO A 182 -9.14 -6.61 -1.63
CA PRO A 182 -8.11 -5.58 -1.70
C PRO A 182 -7.69 -5.22 -3.13
N TYR A 183 -7.78 -3.95 -3.50
CA TYR A 183 -7.15 -3.37 -4.67
C TYR A 183 -6.00 -2.48 -4.22
N VAL A 184 -4.76 -2.94 -4.43
CA VAL A 184 -3.56 -2.26 -3.90
C VAL A 184 -2.52 -2.16 -5.00
N ARG A 185 -1.96 -0.96 -5.20
CA ARG A 185 -0.80 -0.75 -6.06
C ARG A 185 0.47 -0.86 -5.20
N PHE A 186 1.39 -1.70 -5.66
CA PHE A 186 2.75 -1.76 -5.14
C PHE A 186 3.58 -0.69 -5.84
N VAL A 187 3.98 0.36 -5.12
CA VAL A 187 4.71 1.49 -5.69
C VAL A 187 6.11 1.55 -5.10
N GLU A 188 7.14 1.52 -5.94
CA GLU A 188 8.48 1.93 -5.52
C GLU A 188 8.48 3.45 -5.38
N THR A 189 8.58 3.96 -4.14
CA THR A 189 8.31 5.38 -3.82
C THR A 189 9.13 6.33 -4.70
N LYS A 190 10.44 6.05 -4.85
CA LYS A 190 11.36 6.86 -5.67
C LYS A 190 11.19 6.73 -7.19
N LYS A 191 10.41 5.76 -7.67
CA LYS A 191 10.06 5.60 -9.10
C LYS A 191 8.68 6.18 -9.41
N SER A 192 8.10 6.90 -8.45
CA SER A 192 6.80 7.54 -8.59
C SER A 192 6.92 9.05 -8.42
N GLY A 193 5.99 9.79 -8.99
CA GLY A 193 5.84 11.23 -8.84
C GLY A 193 4.45 11.62 -8.36
N HIS A 194 4.27 12.92 -8.15
CA HIS A 194 3.04 13.51 -7.64
C HIS A 194 2.60 14.68 -8.53
N ILE A 195 1.29 14.82 -8.72
CA ILE A 195 0.67 15.99 -9.35
C ILE A 195 0.03 16.81 -8.24
N LYS A 196 0.43 18.07 -8.09
CA LYS A 196 -0.28 19.09 -7.33
C LYS A 196 -0.94 20.05 -8.29
N ALA A 197 -2.19 20.41 -8.02
CA ALA A 197 -2.93 21.29 -8.89
C ALA A 197 -3.68 22.36 -8.11
N ALA A 198 -3.75 23.55 -8.67
CA ALA A 198 -4.59 24.64 -8.23
C ALA A 198 -5.65 24.95 -9.29
N LEU A 199 -6.88 25.20 -8.85
CA LEU A 199 -7.96 25.60 -9.74
C LEU A 199 -7.98 27.12 -9.88
N VAL A 200 -7.87 27.60 -11.12
CA VAL A 200 -7.86 29.03 -11.47
C VAL A 200 -9.17 29.44 -12.12
N ASN A 201 -9.55 30.71 -11.94
CA ASN A 201 -10.61 31.45 -12.65
C ASN A 201 -12.04 30.88 -12.66
N SER A 202 -12.28 29.70 -12.09
CA SER A 202 -13.57 29.02 -12.09
C SER A 202 -14.14 28.87 -10.69
N ALA A 203 -15.48 28.98 -10.57
CA ALA A 203 -16.19 28.44 -9.42
C ALA A 203 -16.06 26.91 -9.47
N VAL A 204 -15.61 26.30 -8.37
CA VAL A 204 -15.47 24.84 -8.31
C VAL A 204 -16.83 24.28 -7.89
N PRO A 205 -17.49 23.44 -8.70
CA PRO A 205 -18.68 22.75 -8.26
C PRO A 205 -18.40 21.96 -6.98
N ASN A 206 -19.39 21.80 -6.11
CA ASN A 206 -19.24 20.90 -4.98
C ASN A 206 -19.03 19.46 -5.48
N ARG A 207 -18.25 18.66 -4.73
CA ARG A 207 -18.04 17.22 -4.95
C ARG A 207 -17.43 16.87 -6.32
N VAL A 208 -16.39 17.58 -6.72
CA VAL A 208 -15.59 17.20 -7.89
C VAL A 208 -14.48 16.25 -7.47
N VAL A 209 -14.42 15.11 -8.17
CA VAL A 209 -13.35 14.12 -8.08
C VAL A 209 -12.53 14.16 -9.36
N VAL A 210 -11.21 14.10 -9.19
CA VAL A 210 -10.25 14.01 -10.27
C VAL A 210 -9.73 12.58 -10.34
N TYR A 211 -9.84 11.94 -11.51
CA TYR A 211 -9.33 10.61 -11.76
C TYR A 211 -8.12 10.69 -12.70
N ALA A 212 -7.00 10.08 -12.31
CA ALA A 212 -5.81 9.98 -13.16
C ALA A 212 -5.87 8.72 -14.02
N TYR A 213 -5.73 8.88 -15.33
CA TYR A 213 -5.62 7.77 -16.29
C TYR A 213 -4.28 7.87 -17.02
N LYS A 214 -3.62 6.73 -17.26
CA LYS A 214 -2.51 6.71 -18.22
C LYS A 214 -3.05 7.20 -19.57
N ARG A 215 -2.28 8.01 -20.30
CA ARG A 215 -2.74 8.67 -21.53
C ARG A 215 -3.44 7.70 -22.47
N GLY A 216 -4.62 8.06 -22.94
CA GLY A 216 -5.42 7.27 -23.88
C GLY A 216 -6.08 6.01 -23.31
N THR A 217 -6.03 5.77 -21.99
CA THR A 217 -6.69 4.60 -21.37
C THR A 217 -8.10 4.87 -20.87
N PHE A 218 -8.49 6.13 -20.72
CA PHE A 218 -9.85 6.49 -20.30
C PHE A 218 -10.88 6.14 -21.38
N SER A 219 -11.97 5.48 -20.98
CA SER A 219 -13.15 5.26 -21.80
C SER A 219 -14.36 5.98 -21.19
N GLY A 220 -15.10 6.75 -22.02
CA GLY A 220 -16.29 7.49 -21.59
C GLY A 220 -17.41 6.61 -21.00
N ASN A 221 -17.40 5.30 -21.28
CA ASN A 221 -18.37 4.35 -20.75
C ASN A 221 -18.09 3.94 -19.29
N GLU A 222 -17.00 4.41 -18.67
CA GLU A 222 -16.66 4.13 -17.27
C GLU A 222 -17.43 4.99 -16.25
N ALA A 223 -18.19 5.98 -16.71
CA ALA A 223 -18.97 6.87 -15.84
C ALA A 223 -20.16 6.18 -15.17
N THR A 224 -20.55 4.98 -15.64
CA THR A 224 -21.61 4.16 -15.05
C THR A 224 -21.03 2.95 -14.33
N GLN A 225 -21.49 2.72 -13.10
CA GLN A 225 -21.23 1.47 -12.38
C GLN A 225 -21.73 0.29 -13.22
N THR A 226 -20.84 -0.66 -13.51
CA THR A 226 -21.17 -1.82 -14.35
C THR A 226 -20.99 -3.09 -13.51
N GLY A 227 -22.11 -3.72 -13.13
CA GLY A 227 -22.10 -4.84 -12.18
C GLY A 227 -21.47 -4.44 -10.84
N ASP A 228 -20.54 -5.25 -10.36
CA ASP A 228 -19.84 -5.03 -9.08
C ASP A 228 -18.70 -3.99 -9.15
N ARG A 229 -18.40 -3.45 -10.34
CA ARG A 229 -17.30 -2.48 -10.52
C ARG A 229 -17.80 -1.07 -10.35
N VAL A 230 -17.23 -0.36 -9.38
CA VAL A 230 -17.39 1.08 -9.18
C VAL A 230 -17.08 1.88 -10.45
N ALA A 231 -17.74 3.03 -10.62
CA ALA A 231 -17.43 3.95 -11.72
C ALA A 231 -15.95 4.36 -11.72
N PHE A 232 -15.39 4.58 -12.90
CA PHE A 232 -13.98 4.93 -13.12
C PHE A 232 -13.01 3.90 -12.54
N PHE A 233 -13.36 2.60 -12.58
CA PHE A 233 -12.55 1.52 -12.02
C PHE A 233 -11.14 1.47 -12.61
N ASN A 234 -10.95 1.85 -13.88
CA ASN A 234 -9.64 1.71 -14.53
C ASN A 234 -8.69 2.90 -14.26
N SER A 235 -9.15 3.92 -13.52
CA SER A 235 -8.28 5.01 -13.05
C SER A 235 -7.10 4.46 -12.23
N THR A 236 -5.94 5.09 -12.37
CA THR A 236 -4.73 4.76 -11.59
C THR A 236 -4.90 5.15 -10.13
N THR A 237 -5.41 6.36 -9.89
CA THR A 237 -5.76 6.89 -8.56
C THR A 237 -6.76 8.03 -8.73
N SER A 238 -7.34 8.51 -7.65
CA SER A 238 -8.32 9.60 -7.64
C SER A 238 -8.12 10.55 -6.47
N THR A 239 -8.72 11.74 -6.51
CA THR A 239 -8.69 12.69 -5.39
C THR A 239 -9.87 13.67 -5.42
N TYR A 240 -10.30 14.13 -4.25
CA TYR A 240 -11.27 15.22 -4.14
C TYR A 240 -10.58 16.56 -4.31
N ILE A 241 -11.29 17.50 -4.93
CA ILE A 241 -10.88 18.90 -4.90
C ILE A 241 -11.31 19.50 -3.56
N SER A 242 -10.35 20.05 -2.82
CA SER A 242 -10.58 20.73 -1.54
C SER A 242 -9.90 22.08 -1.55
N ALA A 243 -10.60 23.14 -1.13
CA ALA A 243 -10.09 24.50 -1.12
C ALA A 243 -9.44 24.93 -2.46
N LYS A 244 -10.05 24.55 -3.59
CA LYS A 244 -9.54 24.79 -4.96
C LYS A 244 -8.18 24.16 -5.26
N GLN A 245 -7.77 23.16 -4.49
CA GLN A 245 -6.52 22.43 -4.70
C GLN A 245 -6.78 20.94 -4.68
N PHE A 246 -5.91 20.19 -5.35
CA PHE A 246 -5.86 18.75 -5.22
C PHE A 246 -4.45 18.22 -5.42
N SER A 247 -4.25 16.98 -4.97
CA SER A 247 -3.00 16.27 -5.14
C SER A 247 -3.29 14.82 -5.49
N LEU A 248 -2.59 14.30 -6.51
CA LEU A 248 -2.57 12.89 -6.89
C LEU A 248 -1.14 12.41 -6.67
N GLY A 249 -0.97 11.30 -5.97
CA GLY A 249 0.36 10.82 -5.58
C GLY A 249 0.66 9.43 -6.06
N PHE A 250 1.94 9.05 -5.93
CA PHE A 250 2.41 7.70 -6.20
C PHE A 250 2.05 7.22 -7.61
N LEU A 251 2.13 8.13 -8.58
CA LEU A 251 1.95 7.83 -10.00
C LEU A 251 3.29 7.36 -10.56
N GLU A 252 3.33 6.23 -11.25
CA GLU A 252 4.54 5.81 -11.98
C GLU A 252 4.92 6.88 -13.01
N GLU A 253 6.21 6.93 -13.38
CA GLU A 253 6.65 7.78 -14.49
C GLU A 253 5.81 7.52 -15.76
N GLY A 254 5.33 8.60 -16.39
CA GLY A 254 4.50 8.49 -17.57
C GLY A 254 3.71 9.75 -17.89
N VAL A 255 2.79 9.61 -18.85
CA VAL A 255 1.89 10.69 -19.27
C VAL A 255 0.47 10.33 -18.88
N TYR A 256 -0.23 11.27 -18.26
CA TYR A 256 -1.56 11.08 -17.69
C TYR A 256 -2.56 12.08 -18.27
N ASP A 257 -3.80 11.62 -18.44
CA ASP A 257 -4.96 12.48 -18.64
C ASP A 257 -5.74 12.51 -17.31
N LEU A 258 -6.19 13.69 -16.89
CA LEU A 258 -6.97 13.90 -15.67
C LEU A 258 -8.44 14.13 -16.03
N ILE A 259 -9.32 13.26 -15.53
CA ILE A 259 -10.76 13.32 -15.79
C ILE A 259 -11.44 13.96 -14.60
N PHE A 260 -12.15 15.06 -14.83
CA PHE A 260 -12.87 15.80 -13.81
C PHE A 260 -14.33 15.38 -13.81
N VAL A 261 -14.81 14.88 -12.66
CA VAL A 261 -16.14 14.31 -12.54
C VAL A 261 -16.84 14.94 -11.35
N LYS A 262 -18.03 15.48 -11.58
CA LYS A 262 -18.90 15.97 -10.53
C LYS A 262 -19.84 14.85 -10.08
N HIS A 263 -19.84 14.57 -8.79
CA HIS A 263 -20.76 13.63 -8.15
C HIS A 263 -22.04 14.37 -7.74
N LEU A 264 -23.18 14.02 -8.33
CA LEU A 264 -24.49 14.57 -7.94
C LEU A 264 -25.06 13.77 -6.75
N GLU A 265 -26.10 14.29 -6.08
CA GLU A 265 -26.66 13.73 -4.85
C GLU A 265 -26.88 12.20 -4.93
N THR A 266 -26.57 11.52 -3.82
CA THR A 266 -26.59 10.05 -3.62
C THR A 266 -25.64 9.21 -4.48
N GLY A 267 -24.65 9.79 -5.18
CA GLY A 267 -23.53 9.04 -5.77
C GLY A 267 -23.90 8.16 -6.98
N VAL A 268 -25.13 8.28 -7.48
CA VAL A 268 -25.62 7.50 -8.62
C VAL A 268 -25.43 8.24 -9.94
N THR A 269 -25.52 9.58 -9.94
CA THR A 269 -25.37 10.37 -11.16
C THR A 269 -24.03 11.11 -11.15
N MET A 270 -23.24 10.84 -12.19
CA MET A 270 -21.90 11.36 -12.39
C MET A 270 -21.91 12.20 -13.67
N GLU A 271 -21.43 13.42 -13.58
CA GLU A 271 -21.26 14.30 -14.73
C GLU A 271 -19.77 14.47 -15.01
N VAL A 272 -19.31 14.02 -16.17
CA VAL A 272 -17.93 14.27 -16.61
C VAL A 272 -17.85 15.72 -17.08
N LEU A 273 -17.13 16.56 -16.33
CA LEU A 273 -16.94 17.98 -16.63
C LEU A 273 -15.96 18.19 -17.80
N GLY A 274 -15.04 17.24 -17.98
CA GLY A 274 -14.07 17.24 -19.07
C GLY A 274 -12.74 16.63 -18.64
N ARG A 275 -11.73 16.81 -19.50
CA ARG A 275 -10.39 16.26 -19.32
C ARG A 275 -9.29 17.33 -19.42
N TYR A 276 -8.26 17.20 -18.59
CA TYR A 276 -6.98 17.89 -18.74
C TYR A 276 -5.95 16.88 -19.25
N ASN A 277 -5.37 17.15 -20.42
CA ASN A 277 -4.54 16.16 -21.12
C ASN A 277 -3.05 16.34 -20.85
N GLU A 278 -2.29 15.26 -21.08
CA GLU A 278 -0.82 15.30 -21.21
C GLU A 278 -0.03 15.80 -19.99
N VAL A 279 -0.47 15.45 -18.78
CA VAL A 279 0.32 15.70 -17.58
C VAL A 279 1.48 14.71 -17.52
N LYS A 280 2.70 15.20 -17.68
CA LYS A 280 3.93 14.40 -17.57
C LYS A 280 4.32 14.28 -16.10
N VAL A 281 4.45 13.03 -15.64
CA VAL A 281 4.92 12.69 -14.30
C VAL A 281 6.30 12.05 -14.44
N SER A 282 7.28 12.59 -13.73
CA SER A 282 8.62 12.00 -13.59
C SER A 282 8.76 11.34 -12.22
N ALA A 283 9.66 10.37 -12.12
CA ALA A 283 10.04 9.76 -10.85
C ALA A 283 10.65 10.79 -9.87
N ASP A 284 10.28 10.70 -8.60
CA ASP A 284 10.76 11.54 -7.48
C ASP A 284 10.50 13.05 -7.65
N GLU A 285 9.52 13.42 -8.48
CA GLU A 285 9.15 14.82 -8.74
C GLU A 285 7.72 15.14 -8.31
N ILE A 286 7.50 16.42 -7.97
CA ILE A 286 6.17 17.01 -7.79
C ILE A 286 5.94 18.01 -8.92
N ILE A 287 5.08 17.66 -9.87
CA ILE A 287 4.62 18.59 -10.90
C ILE A 287 3.48 19.45 -10.36
N SER A 288 3.56 20.76 -10.62
CA SER A 288 2.50 21.72 -10.30
C SER A 288 1.80 22.19 -11.56
N ILE A 289 0.46 22.14 -11.58
CA ILE A 289 -0.36 22.61 -12.71
C ILE A 289 -1.47 23.55 -12.25
N ASP A 290 -1.83 24.49 -13.11
CA ASP A 290 -3.04 25.31 -12.95
C ASP A 290 -4.13 24.76 -13.86
N VAL A 291 -5.33 24.59 -13.31
CA VAL A 291 -6.47 24.02 -14.02
C VAL A 291 -7.62 25.03 -14.06
N ASP A 292 -8.02 25.42 -15.26
CA ASP A 292 -9.29 26.13 -15.48
C ASP A 292 -10.35 25.13 -15.95
N LEU A 293 -11.37 24.91 -15.10
CA LEU A 293 -12.44 23.96 -15.41
C LEU A 293 -13.23 24.35 -16.68
N SER A 294 -13.27 25.64 -17.04
CA SER A 294 -13.96 26.12 -18.24
C SER A 294 -13.21 25.79 -19.54
N GLN A 295 -11.92 25.45 -19.44
CA GLN A 295 -11.03 25.16 -20.58
C GLN A 295 -10.75 23.66 -20.72
N LEU A 296 -11.44 22.80 -19.96
CA LEU A 296 -11.29 21.36 -20.10
C LEU A 296 -11.73 20.91 -21.49
N SER A 297 -10.98 19.96 -22.04
CA SER A 297 -11.40 19.33 -23.30
C SER A 297 -12.60 18.41 -23.04
N PRO A 298 -13.49 18.21 -24.03
CA PRO A 298 -14.56 17.23 -23.92
C PRO A 298 -14.03 15.82 -23.63
N SER A 299 -14.79 15.06 -22.84
CA SER A 299 -14.56 13.64 -22.57
C SER A 299 -15.07 12.74 -23.69
#